data_AF-A0A143BTA1-F1
#
_entry.id   AF-A0A143BTA1-F1
#
_cell.length_a   1.000
_cell.length_b   1.000
_cell.length_c   1.000
_cell.angle_alpha   90.00
_cell.angle_beta   90.00
_cell.angle_gamma   90.00
#
_symmetry.space_group_name_H-M   'P 1'
#
loop_
_entity.id
_entity.type
_entity.pdbx_description
1 polymer ?
#
loop_
_entity_poly.entity_id
_entity_poly.type
_entity_poly.pdbx_seq_one_letter_code
_entity_poly.pdbx_strand_id
1 'polypeptide(L)'
;MDASESTTEEREPGLKPPRRRGRRRWAMDTRPLRRPAYRRLWGSTIVTAVGSQLTAVAVPKQIYDITGSSAWVGAASLAGLVPLIVFALWGGAIADTMDRRKLLLIT
;
A
#
# COMPACT_ATOMS: atom_id res chain seq x y z
N MET A 1 -35.19 -47.37 52.72
CA MET A 1 -36.48 -46.76 53.07
C MET A 1 -36.12 -45.62 54.00
N ASP A 2 -35.95 -44.36 53.60
CA ASP A 2 -36.42 -43.63 52.42
C ASP A 2 -35.42 -42.53 51.98
N ALA A 3 -35.60 -42.09 50.73
CA ALA A 3 -34.83 -41.14 49.92
C ALA A 3 -34.25 -39.91 50.67
N SER A 4 -32.95 -39.62 50.54
CA SER A 4 -32.32 -38.87 49.42
C SER A 4 -33.04 -37.52 49.19
N GLU A 5 -32.62 -36.47 49.90
CA GLU A 5 -31.56 -35.54 49.50
C GLU A 5 -31.88 -34.71 48.25
N SER A 6 -32.08 -33.42 48.52
CA SER A 6 -31.67 -32.26 47.71
C SER A 6 -32.09 -32.21 46.24
N THR A 7 -33.12 -31.38 45.99
CA THR A 7 -33.10 -30.29 45.00
C THR A 7 -32.09 -30.47 43.84
N THR A 8 -32.45 -31.27 42.85
CA THR A 8 -31.80 -31.21 41.54
C THR A 8 -32.41 -30.04 40.78
N GLU A 9 -31.91 -28.83 41.06
CA GLU A 9 -31.93 -27.75 40.07
C GLU A 9 -31.11 -28.24 38.87
N GLU A 10 -31.75 -28.87 37.89
CA GLU A 10 -31.19 -29.02 36.55
C GLU A 10 -31.05 -27.62 35.93
N ARG A 11 -29.93 -26.96 36.26
CA ARG A 11 -29.45 -25.80 35.53
C ARG A 11 -29.10 -26.26 34.13
N GLU A 12 -29.98 -25.97 33.18
CA GLU A 12 -29.66 -26.04 31.76
C GLU A 12 -28.29 -25.36 31.51
N PRO A 13 -27.33 -26.06 30.87
CA PRO A 13 -26.06 -25.43 30.53
C PRO A 13 -26.32 -24.32 29.52
N GLY A 14 -26.23 -23.09 30.03
CA GLY A 14 -26.47 -21.85 29.30
C GLY A 14 -25.85 -21.87 27.91
N LEU A 15 -26.73 -21.75 26.91
CA LEU A 15 -26.41 -21.54 25.51
C LEU A 15 -25.37 -20.42 25.37
N LYS A 16 -24.13 -20.77 25.01
CA LYS A 16 -23.07 -19.78 24.74
C LYS A 16 -23.55 -18.89 23.59
N PRO A 17 -23.64 -17.55 23.76
CA PRO A 17 -24.13 -16.70 22.69
C PRO A 17 -23.19 -16.80 21.47
N PRO A 18 -23.75 -16.84 20.24
CA PRO A 18 -22.94 -16.87 19.04
C PRO A 18 -22.09 -15.60 18.99
N ARG A 19 -20.77 -15.77 18.94
CA ARG A 19 -19.81 -14.66 18.79
C ARG A 19 -20.14 -13.94 17.50
N ARG A 20 -20.73 -12.73 17.59
CA ARG A 20 -21.03 -11.86 16.46
C ARG A 20 -19.73 -11.46 15.74
N ARG A 21 -19.27 -12.32 14.84
CA ARG A 21 -18.05 -12.15 14.03
C ARG A 21 -18.43 -11.85 12.58
N GLY A 22 -19.34 -10.90 12.38
CA GLY A 22 -20.02 -10.73 11.07
C GLY A 22 -19.73 -9.44 10.29
N ARG A 23 -19.16 -8.38 10.89
CA ARG A 23 -19.10 -7.06 10.22
C ARG A 23 -17.71 -6.48 9.96
N ARG A 24 -16.65 -7.07 10.51
CA ARG A 24 -15.28 -6.54 10.40
C ARG A 24 -14.47 -7.06 9.20
N ARG A 25 -15.05 -7.88 8.33
CA ARG A 25 -14.36 -8.43 7.15
C ARG A 25 -14.33 -7.46 5.95
N TRP A 26 -15.07 -6.35 6.03
CA TRP A 26 -15.17 -5.33 4.98
C TRP A 26 -14.39 -4.04 5.29
N ALA A 27 -13.99 -3.82 6.54
CA ALA A 27 -13.14 -2.69 6.89
C ALA A 27 -11.68 -3.10 6.69
N MET A 28 -10.90 -2.28 5.97
CA MET A 28 -9.46 -2.47 5.86
C MET A 28 -8.85 -2.68 7.24
N ASP A 29 -8.03 -3.71 7.39
CA ASP A 29 -7.38 -4.00 8.66
C ASP A 29 -6.37 -2.89 8.98
N THR A 30 -6.70 -2.01 9.91
CA THR A 30 -5.86 -0.87 10.32
C THR A 30 -4.81 -1.26 11.37
N ARG A 31 -4.74 -2.54 11.77
CA ARG A 31 -3.70 -3.05 12.67
C ARG A 31 -2.26 -2.68 12.25
N PRO A 32 -1.88 -2.68 10.96
CA PRO A 32 -0.54 -2.30 10.52
C PRO A 32 -0.18 -0.83 10.82
N LEU A 33 -1.16 0.08 10.73
CA LEU A 33 -0.95 1.53 10.98
C LEU A 33 -0.66 1.87 12.45
N ARG A 34 -0.82 0.90 13.37
CA ARG A 34 -0.45 1.05 14.78
C ARG A 34 1.07 1.04 14.99
N ARG A 35 1.86 0.50 14.04
CA ARG A 35 3.33 0.53 14.10
C ARG A 35 3.85 1.88 13.60
N PRO A 36 4.60 2.66 14.40
CA PRO A 36 5.06 4.01 14.02
C PRO A 36 5.87 4.05 12.72
N ALA A 37 6.78 3.07 12.54
CA ALA A 37 7.59 2.95 11.33
C ALA A 37 6.73 2.71 10.08
N TYR A 38 5.77 1.78 10.16
CA TYR A 38 4.85 1.49 9.06
C TYR A 38 3.95 2.68 8.73
N ARG A 39 3.47 3.41 9.75
CA ARG A 39 2.65 4.61 9.54
C ARG A 39 3.42 5.72 8.81
N ARG A 40 4.69 5.93 9.14
CA ARG A 40 5.56 6.90 8.44
C ARG A 40 5.78 6.49 6.99
N LEU A 41 6.11 5.22 6.75
CA LEU A 41 6.26 4.69 5.41
C LEU A 41 4.97 4.88 4.60
N TRP A 42 3.83 4.44 5.14
CA TRP A 42 2.54 4.54 4.46
C TRP A 42 2.16 6.00 4.15
N GLY A 43 2.36 6.92 5.11
CA GLY A 43 2.14 8.35 4.89
C GLY A 43 3.06 8.91 3.82
N SER A 44 4.35 8.60 3.85
CA SER A 44 5.30 9.03 2.82
C SER A 44 4.94 8.47 1.44
N THR A 45 4.53 7.20 1.35
CA THR A 45 4.11 6.59 0.08
C THR A 45 2.93 7.32 -0.53
N ILE A 46 1.94 7.72 0.29
CA ILE A 46 0.80 8.50 -0.20
C ILE A 46 1.25 9.86 -0.72
N VAL A 47 2.03 10.59 0.08
CA VAL A 47 2.52 11.93 -0.30
C VAL A 47 3.34 11.86 -1.60
N THR A 48 4.27 10.90 -1.69
CA THR A 48 5.06 10.65 -2.89
C THR A 48 4.18 10.30 -4.08
N ALA A 49 3.22 9.39 -3.92
CA ALA A 49 2.33 9.00 -5.01
C ALA A 49 1.51 10.19 -5.53
N VAL A 50 0.95 11.01 -4.65
CA VAL A 50 0.19 12.21 -5.03
C VAL A 50 1.10 13.22 -5.73
N GLY A 51 2.28 13.49 -5.19
CA GLY A 51 3.27 14.38 -5.82
C GLY A 51 3.67 13.93 -7.22
N SER A 52 3.88 12.62 -7.41
CA SER A 52 4.19 12.05 -8.71
C SER A 52 3.06 12.24 -9.73
N GLN A 53 1.80 12.02 -9.32
CA GLN A 53 0.66 12.23 -10.22
C GLN A 53 0.46 13.70 -10.57
N LEU A 54 0.64 14.60 -9.60
CA LEU A 54 0.60 16.04 -9.85
C LEU A 54 1.69 16.46 -10.83
N THR A 55 2.92 15.97 -10.66
CA THR A 55 4.05 16.28 -11.56
C THR A 55 3.79 15.77 -12.97
N ALA A 56 3.25 14.54 -13.09
CA ALA A 56 2.93 13.94 -14.39
C ALA A 56 1.94 14.76 -15.21
N VAL A 57 1.07 15.54 -14.57
CA VAL A 57 0.10 16.42 -15.25
C VAL A 57 0.58 17.86 -15.34
N ALA A 58 1.18 18.39 -14.27
CA ALA A 58 1.61 19.78 -14.17
C ALA A 58 2.75 20.12 -15.14
N VAL A 59 3.72 19.22 -15.31
CA VAL A 59 4.89 19.47 -16.18
C VAL A 59 4.46 19.60 -17.66
N PRO A 60 3.70 18.65 -18.26
CA PRO A 60 3.18 18.81 -19.62
C PRO A 60 2.36 20.09 -19.81
N LYS A 61 1.48 20.38 -18.84
CA LYS A 61 0.64 21.58 -18.85
C LYS A 61 1.47 22.86 -18.80
N GLN A 62 2.49 22.92 -17.95
CA GLN A 62 3.39 24.08 -17.86
C GLN A 62 4.16 24.30 -19.17
N ILE A 63 4.63 23.23 -19.80
CA ILE A 63 5.32 23.33 -21.10
C ILE A 63 4.36 23.89 -22.16
N TYR A 64 3.11 23.42 -22.17
CA TYR A 64 2.08 23.94 -23.05
C TYR A 64 1.80 25.43 -22.80
N ASP A 65 1.65 25.86 -21.55
CA ASP A 65 1.39 27.27 -21.22
C ASP A 65 2.52 28.20 -21.70
N ILE A 66 3.77 27.74 -21.65
CA ILE A 66 4.94 28.54 -22.06
C ILE A 66 5.11 28.54 -23.59
N THR A 67 4.82 27.43 -24.28
CA THR A 67 5.07 27.29 -25.72
C THR A 67 3.84 27.49 -26.60
N GLY A 68 2.63 27.40 -26.05
CA GLY A 68 1.36 27.47 -26.79
C GLY A 68 1.10 26.31 -27.76
N SER A 69 1.97 25.29 -27.81
CA SER A 69 1.96 24.24 -28.82
C SER A 69 2.09 22.85 -28.21
N SER A 70 1.21 21.94 -28.63
CA SER A 70 1.20 20.53 -28.20
C SER A 70 2.40 19.73 -28.73
N ALA A 71 3.07 20.21 -29.79
CA ALA A 71 4.27 19.57 -30.32
C ALA A 71 5.42 19.57 -29.31
N TRP A 72 5.59 20.66 -28.55
CA TRP A 72 6.62 20.78 -27.51
C TRP A 72 6.34 19.88 -26.29
N VAL A 73 5.07 19.64 -25.97
CA VAL A 73 4.68 18.68 -24.93
C VAL A 73 5.07 17.26 -25.33
N GLY A 74 4.86 16.90 -26.60
CA GLY A 74 5.29 15.61 -27.15
C GLY A 74 6.81 15.46 -27.15
N ALA A 75 7.54 16.49 -27.56
CA ALA A 75 9.00 16.52 -27.53
C ALA A 75 9.56 16.40 -26.10
N ALA A 76 8.94 17.07 -25.12
CA ALA A 76 9.34 16.96 -23.72
C ALA A 76 9.07 15.55 -23.15
N SER A 77 7.97 14.92 -23.56
CA SER A 77 7.69 13.52 -23.19
C SER A 77 8.75 12.57 -23.77
N LEU A 78 9.19 12.80 -25.01
CA LEU A 78 10.31 12.09 -25.64
C LEU A 78 11.63 12.32 -24.89
N ALA A 79 11.90 13.54 -24.43
CA ALA A 79 13.07 13.81 -23.60
C ALA A 79 13.02 13.04 -22.26
N GLY A 80 11.83 12.87 -21.68
CA GLY A 80 11.62 12.04 -20.49
C GLY A 80 11.85 10.54 -20.70
N LEU A 81 11.73 10.03 -21.93
CA LEU A 81 12.05 8.63 -22.26
C LEU A 81 13.55 8.33 -22.20
N VAL A 82 14.39 9.31 -22.48
CA VAL A 82 15.86 9.14 -22.49
C VAL A 82 16.38 8.60 -21.15
N PRO A 83 16.12 9.25 -19.99
CA PRO A 83 16.57 8.72 -18.71
C PRO A 83 15.92 7.37 -18.40
N LEU A 84 14.65 7.14 -18.76
CA LEU A 84 14.02 5.83 -18.56
C LEU A 84 14.77 4.71 -19.29
N ILE A 85 15.14 4.93 -20.55
CA ILE A 85 15.89 3.95 -21.34
C ILE A 85 17.27 3.72 -20.72
N VAL A 86 17.99 4.79 -20.38
CA VAL A 86 19.33 4.71 -19.78
C VAL A 86 19.30 3.94 -18.45
N PHE A 87 18.38 4.30 -17.54
CA PHE A 87 18.27 3.63 -16.25
C PHE A 87 17.66 2.22 -16.35
N ALA A 88 16.78 1.94 -17.32
CA ALA A 88 16.28 0.59 -17.53
C ALA A 88 17.37 -0.35 -18.05
N LEU A 89 18.19 0.09 -19.01
CA LEU A 89 19.32 -0.68 -19.53
C LEU A 89 20.40 -0.86 -18.46
N TRP A 90 20.80 0.23 -17.80
CA TRP A 90 21.88 0.19 -16.82
C TRP A 90 21.45 -0.48 -15.52
N GLY A 91 20.26 -0.13 -15.01
CA GLY A 91 19.66 -0.73 -13.83
C GLY A 91 19.29 -2.20 -14.05
N GLY A 92 18.85 -2.58 -15.25
CA GLY A 92 18.61 -3.98 -15.63
C GLY A 92 19.90 -4.80 -15.64
N ALA A 93 20.95 -4.30 -16.28
CA ALA A 93 22.26 -4.97 -16.29
C ALA A 93 22.86 -5.13 -14.89
N ILE A 94 22.68 -4.13 -14.01
CA ILE A 94 23.09 -4.23 -12.60
C ILE A 94 22.19 -5.22 -11.84
N ALA A 95 20.88 -5.23 -12.09
CA ALA A 95 19.94 -6.13 -11.45
C ALA A 95 20.20 -7.61 -11.79
N ASP A 96 20.66 -7.89 -13.01
CA ASP A 96 20.99 -9.23 -13.47
C ASP A 96 22.34 -9.75 -12.92
N THR A 97 23.23 -8.85 -12.50
CA THR A 97 24.59 -9.20 -12.04
C THR A 97 24.78 -9.11 -10.53
N MET A 98 23.95 -8.35 -9.80
CA MET A 98 24.02 -8.28 -8.34
C MET A 98 23.19 -9.37 -7.63
N ASP A 99 23.79 -9.99 -6.62
CA ASP A 99 23.07 -10.81 -5.63
C ASP A 99 21.90 -10.03 -5.02
N ARG A 100 20.68 -10.59 -5.12
CA ARG A 100 19.43 -10.00 -4.59
C ARG A 100 19.54 -9.51 -3.14
N ARG A 101 20.40 -10.15 -2.34
CA ARG A 101 20.65 -9.79 -0.93
C ARG A 101 21.41 -8.48 -0.76
N LYS A 102 22.34 -8.15 -1.68
CA LYS A 102 23.11 -6.92 -1.63
C LYS A 102 22.33 -5.73 -2.23
N LEU A 103 21.51 -5.99 -3.25
CA LEU A 103 20.58 -4.99 -3.81
C LEU A 103 19.59 -4.45 -2.75
N LEU A 104 19.01 -5.33 -1.93
CA LEU A 104 18.09 -4.96 -0.85
C LEU A 104 18.75 -4.26 0.35
N LEU A 105 20.08 -4.26 0.45
CA LEU A 105 20.81 -3.58 1.53
C LEU A 105 21.32 -2.19 1.10
N ILE A 106 21.46 -1.95 -0.20
CA ILE A 106 21.97 -0.69 -0.75
C ILE A 106 20.84 0.30 -1.08
N THR A 107 19.67 -0.20 -1.48
CA THR A 107 18.43 0.59 -1.69
C THR A 107 17.57 0.58 -0.43
#